data_AF-A0A1Q7VXN1-F1
#
_entry.id   AF-A0A1Q7VXN1-F1
#
_cell.length_a   1.000
_cell.length_b   1.000
_cell.length_c   1.000
_cell.angle_alpha   90.00
_cell.angle_beta   90.00
_cell.angle_gamma   90.00
#
_symmetry.space_group_name_H-M   'P 1'
#
loop_
_entity.id
_entity.type
_entity.pdbx_description
1 polymer ?
#
loop_
_entity_poly.entity_id
_entity_poly.type
_entity_poly.pdbx_seq_one_letter_code
_entity_poly.pdbx_strand_id
1 'polypeptide(L)'
;MALLGKARTATGAGVIITVLLVLVFGNQAFTEWVVRHTDGHTVWGWFLRILSWPAWAFGPTDSSSGAMRNLLAQDLRAILLVVFVALVLGISAKSATGGGAFVLGWASLIFGSALAAFLTTFIAAGTSWLDAFGAAAAGSAYGLFVGWIVGAGVAAGRGGS
;
A
#
# COMPACT_ATOMS: atom_id res chain seq x y z
N MET A 1 -9.63 -16.32 -16.94
CA MET A 1 -10.00 -15.48 -18.10
C MET A 1 -10.54 -14.08 -17.73
N ALA A 2 -11.32 -13.88 -16.66
CA ALA A 2 -11.90 -12.56 -16.31
C ALA A 2 -10.90 -11.50 -15.78
N LEU A 3 -9.80 -11.90 -15.14
CA LEU A 3 -8.79 -10.98 -14.59
C LEU A 3 -7.99 -10.25 -15.69
N LEU A 4 -7.67 -10.96 -16.78
CA LEU A 4 -6.93 -10.42 -17.93
C LEU A 4 -7.73 -9.35 -18.69
N GLY A 5 -9.06 -9.47 -18.75
CA GLY A 5 -9.94 -8.45 -19.35
C GLY A 5 -10.02 -7.15 -18.52
N LYS A 6 -9.96 -7.26 -17.18
CA LYS A 6 -9.93 -6.10 -16.27
C LYS A 6 -8.57 -5.40 -16.25
N ALA A 7 -7.47 -6.14 -16.44
CA ALA A 7 -6.12 -5.58 -16.57
C ALA A 7 -5.97 -4.60 -17.75
N ARG A 8 -6.86 -4.69 -18.75
CA ARG A 8 -6.94 -3.74 -19.87
C ARG A 8 -7.58 -2.39 -19.52
N THR A 9 -8.00 -2.20 -18.28
CA THR A 9 -8.57 -0.94 -17.78
C THR A 9 -7.59 -0.26 -16.84
N ALA A 10 -7.54 1.07 -16.88
CA ALA A 10 -6.73 1.89 -15.97
C ALA A 10 -6.90 1.51 -14.49
N THR A 11 -8.14 1.26 -14.05
CA THR A 11 -8.46 0.79 -12.68
C THR A 11 -7.84 -0.58 -12.40
N GLY A 12 -8.01 -1.54 -13.30
CA GLY A 12 -7.49 -2.90 -13.11
C GLY A 12 -5.96 -2.94 -13.07
N ALA A 13 -5.29 -2.19 -13.96
CA ALA A 13 -3.84 -2.08 -13.96
C ALA A 13 -3.29 -1.51 -12.63
N GLY A 14 -3.87 -0.41 -12.16
CA GLY A 14 -3.47 0.19 -10.88
C GLY A 14 -3.67 -0.73 -9.68
N VAL A 15 -4.79 -1.44 -9.61
CA VAL A 15 -5.08 -2.40 -8.53
C VAL A 15 -4.11 -3.59 -8.58
N ILE A 16 -3.86 -4.17 -9.77
CA ILE A 16 -2.93 -5.30 -9.92
C ILE A 16 -1.52 -4.90 -9.49
N ILE A 17 -1.05 -3.73 -9.92
CA ILE A 17 0.28 -3.22 -9.52
C ILE A 17 0.34 -3.00 -8.02
N THR A 18 -0.73 -2.46 -7.41
CA THR A 18 -0.80 -2.27 -5.96
C THR A 18 -0.73 -3.61 -5.22
N VAL A 19 -1.44 -4.63 -5.69
CA VAL A 19 -1.35 -6.00 -5.15
C VAL A 19 0.08 -6.54 -5.28
N LEU A 20 0.72 -6.36 -6.43
CA LEU A 20 2.11 -6.79 -6.64
C LEU A 20 3.08 -6.08 -5.69
N LEU A 21 2.92 -4.78 -5.47
CA LEU A 21 3.73 -4.02 -4.52
C LEU A 21 3.60 -4.58 -3.10
N VAL A 22 2.37 -4.83 -2.66
CA VAL A 22 2.10 -5.43 -1.34
C VAL A 22 2.70 -6.84 -1.26
N LEU A 23 2.49 -7.69 -2.25
CA LEU A 23 2.97 -9.07 -2.22
C LEU A 23 4.49 -9.19 -2.29
N VAL A 24 5.15 -8.36 -3.09
CA VAL A 24 6.61 -8.44 -3.28
C VAL A 24 7.34 -7.76 -2.14
N PHE A 25 6.98 -6.52 -1.82
CA PHE A 25 7.71 -5.70 -0.85
C PHE A 25 7.16 -5.80 0.57
N GLY A 26 5.92 -6.24 0.75
CA GLY A 26 5.35 -6.53 2.07
C GLY A 26 5.71 -7.90 2.64
N ASN A 27 6.33 -8.78 1.85
CA ASN A 27 6.69 -10.14 2.28
C ASN A 27 7.70 -10.13 3.44
N GLN A 28 7.51 -11.02 4.42
CA GLN A 28 8.40 -11.21 5.57
C GLN A 28 9.86 -11.39 5.18
N ALA A 29 10.13 -12.21 4.15
CA ALA A 29 11.51 -12.43 3.71
C ALA A 29 12.19 -11.13 3.22
N PHE A 30 11.45 -10.26 2.55
CA PHE A 30 11.97 -8.97 2.09
C PHE A 30 12.16 -8.00 3.26
N THR A 31 11.17 -7.88 4.14
CA THR A 31 11.24 -6.95 5.28
C THR A 31 12.36 -7.33 6.24
N GLU A 32 12.54 -8.61 6.55
CA GLU A 32 13.65 -9.10 7.36
C GLU A 32 15.01 -8.91 6.70
N TRP A 33 15.09 -9.10 5.38
CA TRP A 33 16.32 -8.85 4.64
C TRP A 33 16.71 -7.38 4.71
N VAL A 34 15.75 -6.46 4.51
CA VAL A 34 15.97 -5.01 4.62
C VAL A 34 16.45 -4.64 6.02
N VAL A 35 15.81 -5.16 7.07
CA VAL A 35 16.21 -4.87 8.46
C VAL A 35 17.64 -5.37 8.75
N ARG A 36 18.04 -6.54 8.21
CA ARG A 36 19.35 -7.14 8.48
C ARG A 36 20.49 -6.59 7.63
N HIS A 37 20.22 -6.13 6.42
CA HIS A 37 21.26 -5.78 5.44
C HIS A 37 21.29 -4.29 5.07
N THR A 38 20.41 -3.46 5.64
CA THR A 38 20.35 -2.04 5.30
C THR A 38 20.36 -1.15 6.54
N ASP A 39 21.18 -0.10 6.48
CA ASP A 39 21.23 0.93 7.51
C ASP A 39 20.11 1.96 7.27
N GLY A 40 19.22 2.10 8.25
CA GLY A 40 18.11 3.06 8.22
C GLY A 40 18.54 4.53 8.23
N HIS A 41 19.80 4.83 8.52
CA HIS A 41 20.36 6.18 8.47
C HIS A 41 20.90 6.56 7.08
N THR A 42 20.91 5.62 6.13
CA THR A 42 21.24 5.90 4.74
C THR A 42 19.97 6.20 3.94
N VAL A 43 20.07 7.05 2.91
CA VAL A 43 18.94 7.36 2.01
C VAL A 43 18.35 6.09 1.40
N TRP A 44 19.23 5.15 1.01
CA TRP A 44 18.81 3.89 0.41
C TRP A 44 18.13 2.96 1.41
N GLY A 45 18.68 2.79 2.62
CA GLY A 45 18.04 1.96 3.65
C GLY A 45 16.72 2.54 4.14
N TRP A 46 16.60 3.88 4.22
CA TRP A 46 15.32 4.54 4.48
C TRP A 46 14.29 4.25 3.39
N PHE A 47 14.67 4.35 2.11
CA PHE A 47 13.77 4.07 0.99
C PHE A 47 13.32 2.60 0.95
N LEU A 48 14.25 1.66 1.19
CA LEU A 48 13.91 0.24 1.29
C LEU A 48 12.96 -0.08 2.46
N ARG A 49 13.12 0.63 3.59
CA ARG A 49 12.18 0.55 4.71
C ARG A 49 10.81 1.08 4.34
N ILE A 50 10.73 2.15 3.57
CA ILE A 50 9.46 2.63 3.01
C ILE A 50 8.85 1.57 2.09
N LEU A 51 9.61 0.97 1.19
CA LEU A 51 9.10 -0.10 0.33
C LEU A 51 8.54 -1.28 1.13
N SER A 52 9.16 -1.61 2.27
CA SER A 52 8.69 -2.66 3.17
C SER A 52 7.48 -2.28 4.04
N TRP A 53 6.98 -1.04 3.96
CA TRP A 53 5.87 -0.55 4.78
C TRP A 53 4.59 -1.39 4.70
N PRO A 54 4.09 -1.88 3.54
CA PRO A 54 2.92 -2.74 3.50
C PRO A 54 3.23 -4.18 3.97
N ALA A 55 4.03 -4.32 5.03
CA ALA A 55 4.42 -5.58 5.65
C ALA A 55 3.19 -6.38 6.07
N TRP A 56 3.18 -7.65 5.70
CA TRP A 56 2.22 -8.67 6.11
C TRP A 56 2.99 -9.90 6.58
N ALA A 57 2.36 -10.75 7.39
CA ALA A 57 3.05 -11.85 8.05
C ALA A 57 2.18 -13.10 8.13
N PHE A 58 2.74 -14.27 7.77
CA PHE A 58 2.05 -15.54 7.95
C PHE A 58 2.46 -16.18 9.28
N GLY A 59 1.49 -16.26 10.20
CA GLY A 59 1.60 -17.06 11.42
C GLY A 59 1.95 -16.24 12.69
N PRO A 60 1.45 -16.67 13.88
CA PRO A 60 1.86 -16.12 15.16
C PRO A 60 3.38 -16.20 15.33
N THR A 61 4.05 -15.07 15.49
CA THR A 61 5.46 -15.07 15.94
C THR A 61 5.55 -15.60 17.38
N ASP A 62 4.50 -15.37 18.18
CA ASP A 62 4.39 -15.83 19.57
C ASP A 62 2.92 -16.16 19.92
N SER A 63 2.66 -17.17 20.75
CA SER A 63 1.30 -17.66 21.09
C SER A 63 0.49 -16.74 22.02
N SER A 64 0.79 -15.44 22.09
CA SER A 64 0.08 -14.48 22.94
C SER A 64 -1.09 -13.81 22.19
N SER A 65 -2.16 -13.47 22.91
CA SER A 65 -3.32 -12.76 22.35
C SER A 65 -2.97 -11.39 21.75
N GLY A 66 -1.90 -10.75 22.23
CA GLY A 66 -1.36 -9.51 21.67
C GLY A 66 -0.66 -9.69 20.32
N ALA A 67 0.09 -10.78 20.15
CA ALA A 67 0.76 -11.10 18.89
C ALA A 67 -0.23 -11.36 17.76
N MET A 68 -1.32 -12.09 18.03
CA MET A 68 -2.36 -12.35 17.02
C MET A 68 -3.06 -11.06 16.56
N ARG A 69 -3.29 -10.11 17.48
CA ARG A 69 -3.94 -8.82 17.18
C ARG A 69 -3.06 -7.92 16.31
N ASN A 70 -1.75 -7.93 16.55
CA ASN A 70 -0.79 -7.16 15.76
C ASN A 70 -0.63 -7.73 14.34
N LEU A 71 -0.60 -9.06 14.21
CA LEU A 71 -0.59 -9.72 12.91
C LEU A 71 -1.85 -9.40 12.11
N LEU A 72 -3.02 -9.51 12.75
CA LEU A 72 -4.29 -9.16 12.11
C LEU A 72 -4.31 -7.68 11.69
N ALA A 73 -3.74 -6.77 12.49
CA ALA A 73 -3.66 -5.35 12.15
C ALA A 73 -2.72 -5.10 10.94
N GLN A 74 -1.59 -5.80 10.86
CA GLN A 74 -0.66 -5.71 9.73
C GLN A 74 -1.29 -6.23 8.44
N ASP A 75 -1.86 -7.43 8.47
CA ASP A 75 -2.51 -8.05 7.31
C ASP A 75 -3.73 -7.23 6.87
N LEU A 76 -4.53 -6.74 7.81
CA LEU A 76 -5.68 -5.89 7.49
C LEU A 76 -5.23 -4.57 6.87
N ARG A 77 -4.09 -4.00 7.28
CA ARG A 77 -3.55 -2.77 6.68
C ARG A 77 -3.18 -2.98 5.21
N ALA A 78 -2.52 -4.10 4.93
CA ALA A 78 -2.15 -4.47 3.57
C ALA A 78 -3.39 -4.66 2.68
N ILE A 79 -4.43 -5.34 3.18
CA ILE A 79 -5.68 -5.54 2.45
C ILE A 79 -6.45 -4.22 2.27
N LEU A 80 -6.60 -3.42 3.33
CA LEU A 80 -7.29 -2.13 3.29
C LEU A 80 -6.64 -1.17 2.29
N LEU A 81 -5.32 -1.16 2.20
CA LEU A 81 -4.60 -0.35 1.22
C LEU A 81 -5.04 -0.71 -0.21
N VAL A 82 -5.07 -2.00 -0.55
CA VAL A 82 -5.50 -2.47 -1.87
C VAL A 82 -6.97 -2.08 -2.13
N VAL A 83 -7.83 -2.27 -1.14
CA VAL A 83 -9.26 -1.94 -1.23
C VAL A 83 -9.46 -0.44 -1.44
N PHE A 84 -8.79 0.42 -0.69
CA PHE A 84 -8.93 1.87 -0.84
C PHE A 84 -8.40 2.36 -2.19
N VAL A 85 -7.27 1.84 -2.67
CA VAL A 85 -6.79 2.15 -4.01
C VAL A 85 -7.82 1.73 -5.07
N ALA A 86 -8.38 0.52 -4.95
CA ALA A 86 -9.42 0.03 -5.85
C ALA A 86 -10.68 0.90 -5.82
N LEU A 87 -11.08 1.40 -4.65
CA LEU A 87 -12.23 2.30 -4.50
C LEU A 87 -11.97 3.66 -5.16
N VAL A 88 -10.84 4.29 -4.86
CA VAL A 88 -10.47 5.60 -5.43
C VAL A 88 -10.42 5.52 -6.95
N LEU A 89 -9.76 4.50 -7.50
CA LEU A 89 -9.67 4.27 -8.94
C LEU A 89 -11.01 3.82 -9.54
N GLY A 90 -11.82 3.05 -8.83
CA GLY A 90 -13.14 2.61 -9.30
C GLY A 90 -14.10 3.78 -9.51
N ILE A 91 -14.05 4.77 -8.62
CA ILE A 91 -14.88 5.98 -8.68
C ILE A 91 -14.34 6.97 -9.72
N SER A 92 -13.03 7.21 -9.69
CA SER A 92 -12.44 8.39 -10.34
C SER A 92 -11.71 8.08 -11.64
N ALA A 93 -11.39 6.82 -11.94
CA ALA A 93 -10.58 6.54 -13.12
C ALA A 93 -11.28 7.01 -14.39
N LYS A 94 -12.60 6.87 -14.53
CA LYS A 94 -13.30 7.22 -15.78
C LYS A 94 -13.14 8.69 -16.19
N SER A 95 -12.96 9.61 -15.25
CA SER A 95 -12.86 11.06 -15.53
C SER A 95 -11.44 11.56 -15.81
N ALA A 96 -10.40 10.81 -15.43
CA ALA A 96 -9.02 11.24 -15.63
C ALA A 96 -8.47 10.84 -17.01
N THR A 97 -7.79 11.74 -17.73
CA THR A 97 -7.17 11.46 -19.04
C THR A 97 -5.73 11.98 -19.10
N GLY A 98 -4.91 11.42 -20.00
CA GLY A 98 -3.50 11.80 -20.16
C GLY A 98 -2.73 11.79 -18.84
N GLY A 99 -2.00 12.88 -18.55
CA GLY A 99 -1.25 13.04 -17.29
C GLY A 99 -2.13 13.00 -16.03
N GLY A 100 -3.44 13.31 -16.13
CA GLY A 100 -4.37 13.19 -15.02
C GLY A 100 -4.57 11.75 -14.55
N ALA A 101 -4.46 10.76 -15.44
CA ALA A 101 -4.54 9.35 -15.06
C ALA A 101 -3.32 8.90 -14.23
N PHE A 102 -2.14 9.42 -14.56
CA PHE A 102 -0.93 9.21 -13.78
C PHE A 102 -1.05 9.80 -12.37
N VAL A 103 -1.44 11.08 -12.29
CA VAL A 103 -1.62 11.77 -11.00
C VAL A 103 -2.70 11.10 -10.16
N LEU A 104 -3.79 10.64 -10.76
CA LEU A 104 -4.84 9.92 -10.05
C LEU A 104 -4.34 8.59 -9.49
N GLY A 105 -3.59 7.80 -10.28
CA GLY A 105 -2.99 6.56 -9.79
C GLY A 105 -2.01 6.80 -8.64
N TRP A 106 -1.19 7.84 -8.74
CA TRP A 106 -0.29 8.23 -7.67
C TRP A 106 -1.04 8.67 -6.40
N ALA A 107 -1.99 9.60 -6.53
CA ALA A 107 -2.80 10.08 -5.44
C ALA A 107 -3.60 8.96 -4.76
N SER A 108 -4.08 7.98 -5.54
CA SER A 108 -4.83 6.84 -5.00
C SER A 108 -4.00 6.04 -3.99
N LEU A 109 -2.69 5.86 -4.23
CA LEU A 109 -1.83 5.17 -3.29
C LEU A 109 -1.55 6.02 -2.04
N ILE A 110 -1.35 7.34 -2.19
CA ILE A 110 -1.15 8.28 -1.07
C ILE A 110 -2.33 8.24 -0.10
N PHE A 111 -3.55 8.41 -0.61
CA PHE A 111 -4.75 8.42 0.22
C PHE A 111 -5.11 7.02 0.70
N GLY A 112 -4.93 6.00 -0.13
CA GLY A 112 -5.22 4.61 0.23
C GLY A 112 -4.35 4.10 1.37
N SER A 113 -3.05 4.37 1.34
CA SER A 113 -2.14 3.99 2.43
C SER A 113 -2.37 4.80 3.71
N ALA A 114 -2.68 6.09 3.59
CA ALA A 114 -3.01 6.94 4.73
C ALA A 114 -4.28 6.45 5.46
N LEU A 115 -5.35 6.17 4.73
CA LEU A 115 -6.60 5.64 5.28
C LEU A 115 -6.43 4.24 5.88
N ALA A 116 -5.68 3.36 5.20
CA ALA A 116 -5.38 2.04 5.73
C ALA A 116 -4.63 2.13 7.07
N ALA A 117 -3.59 2.97 7.15
CA ALA A 117 -2.83 3.18 8.37
C ALA A 117 -3.70 3.78 9.49
N PHE A 118 -4.48 4.80 9.17
CA PHE A 118 -5.38 5.46 10.12
C PHE A 118 -6.36 4.48 10.76
N LEU A 119 -7.05 3.66 9.96
CA LEU A 119 -8.06 2.73 10.46
C LEU A 119 -7.44 1.56 11.23
N THR A 120 -6.34 1.01 10.74
CA THR A 120 -5.67 -0.13 11.42
C THR A 120 -5.08 0.25 12.77
N THR A 121 -4.77 1.52 12.99
CA THR A 121 -4.22 2.03 14.25
C THR A 121 -5.21 1.87 15.42
N PHE A 122 -6.52 1.89 15.16
CA PHE A 122 -7.56 1.67 16.18
C PHE A 122 -7.77 0.19 16.56
N ILE A 123 -7.11 -0.74 15.88
CA ILE A 123 -7.19 -2.17 16.20
C ILE A 123 -6.27 -2.51 17.38
N ALA A 124 -5.22 -1.71 17.57
CA ALA A 124 -4.35 -1.77 18.74
C ALA A 124 -5.07 -1.23 19.99
N ALA A 125 -4.76 -1.79 21.15
CA ALA A 125 -5.36 -1.35 22.42
C ALA A 125 -4.65 -0.08 22.94
N GLY A 126 -5.41 0.91 23.42
CA GLY A 126 -4.86 2.10 24.08
C GLY A 126 -4.41 3.23 23.15
N THR A 127 -4.83 3.22 21.89
CA THR A 127 -4.36 4.17 20.88
C THR A 127 -5.07 5.52 20.93
N SER A 128 -4.32 6.61 20.74
CA SER A 128 -4.85 7.98 20.68
C SER A 128 -5.17 8.44 19.25
N TRP A 129 -5.92 9.53 19.12
CA TRP A 129 -6.14 10.19 17.82
C TRP A 129 -4.83 10.67 17.19
N LEU A 130 -3.86 11.12 18.00
CA LEU A 130 -2.56 11.59 17.52
C LEU A 130 -1.78 10.44 16.87
N ASP A 131 -1.84 9.24 17.45
CA ASP A 131 -1.21 8.04 16.89
C ASP A 131 -1.81 7.68 15.53
N ALA A 132 -3.14 7.78 15.40
CA ALA A 132 -3.83 7.51 14.13
C ALA A 132 -3.42 8.50 13.03
N PHE A 133 -3.31 9.80 13.33
CA PHE A 133 -2.81 10.79 12.37
C PHE A 133 -1.32 10.62 12.06
N GLY A 134 -0.50 10.26 13.05
CA GLY A 134 0.90 9.91 12.84
C GLY A 134 1.07 8.71 11.92
N ALA A 135 0.25 7.67 12.12
CA ALA A 135 0.22 6.49 11.26
C ALA A 135 -0.26 6.84 9.84
N ALA A 136 -1.27 7.69 9.71
CA ALA A 136 -1.74 8.19 8.41
C ALA A 136 -0.65 8.97 7.66
N ALA A 137 0.11 9.82 8.36
CA ALA A 137 1.24 10.56 7.78
C ALA A 137 2.39 9.63 7.37
N ALA A 138 2.69 8.61 8.17
CA ALA A 138 3.67 7.60 7.79
C ALA A 138 3.19 6.78 6.57
N GLY A 139 1.89 6.46 6.51
CA GLY A 139 1.28 5.78 5.36
C GLY A 139 1.31 6.64 4.11
N SER A 140 1.00 7.93 4.19
CA SER A 140 1.03 8.82 3.03
C SER A 140 2.44 8.96 2.46
N ALA A 141 3.48 8.91 3.30
CA ALA A 141 4.87 8.87 2.83
C ALA A 141 5.13 7.67 1.91
N TYR A 142 4.64 6.47 2.26
CA TYR A 142 4.72 5.31 1.36
C TYR A 142 4.08 5.59 0.00
N GLY A 143 2.84 6.08 -0.02
CA GLY A 143 2.16 6.41 -1.26
C GLY A 143 2.85 7.53 -2.04
N LEU A 144 3.50 8.48 -1.36
CA LEU A 144 4.22 9.58 -2.01
C LEU A 144 5.44 9.05 -2.76
N PHE A 145 6.26 8.20 -2.15
CA PHE A 145 7.51 7.73 -2.74
C PHE A 145 7.35 6.53 -3.68
N VAL A 146 6.27 5.74 -3.54
CA VAL A 146 6.04 4.51 -4.32
C VAL A 146 4.86 4.65 -5.28
N GLY A 147 3.95 5.60 -5.06
CA GLY A 147 2.69 5.71 -5.81
C GLY A 147 2.84 6.08 -7.27
N TRP A 148 3.96 6.66 -7.69
CA TRP A 148 4.25 6.90 -9.10
C TRP A 148 4.24 5.61 -9.93
N ILE A 149 4.56 4.45 -9.34
CA ILE A 149 4.51 3.13 -10.01
C ILE A 149 3.05 2.79 -10.37
N VAL A 150 2.13 3.01 -9.42
CA VAL A 150 0.69 2.83 -9.63
C VAL A 150 0.19 3.85 -10.65
N GLY A 151 0.62 5.11 -10.55
CA GLY A 151 0.35 6.17 -11.53
C GLY A 151 0.73 5.77 -12.96
N ALA A 152 1.95 5.26 -13.15
CA ALA A 152 2.44 4.81 -14.45
C ALA A 152 1.58 3.67 -15.00
N GLY A 153 1.22 2.71 -14.14
CA GLY A 153 0.31 1.61 -14.48
C GLY A 153 -1.08 2.06 -14.90
N VAL A 154 -1.67 2.99 -14.15
CA VAL A 154 -3.01 3.55 -14.44
C VAL A 154 -2.99 4.32 -15.77
N ALA A 155 -1.93 5.10 -16.04
CA ALA A 155 -1.78 5.81 -17.31
C ALA A 155 -1.58 4.84 -18.49
N ALA A 156 -0.74 3.82 -18.33
CA ALA A 156 -0.48 2.82 -19.36
C ALA A 156 -1.73 1.98 -19.70
N GLY A 157 -2.48 1.54 -18.68
CA GLY A 157 -3.73 0.79 -18.85
C GLY A 157 -4.85 1.58 -19.51
N ARG A 158 -4.63 2.87 -19.77
CA ARG A 158 -5.56 3.80 -20.42
C ARG A 158 -5.14 4.18 -21.83
N GLY A 159 -3.84 4.25 -22.09
CA GLY A 159 -3.32 4.44 -23.45
C GLY A 159 -3.50 3.22 -24.34
N GLY A 160 -3.70 2.03 -23.75
CA GLY A 160 -3.98 0.78 -24.48
C GLY A 160 -5.46 0.43 -24.65
N SER A 161 -6.39 1.31 -24.26
CA SER A 161 -7.85 1.13 -24.34
C SER A 161 -8.48 2.13 -25.31
#